data_AF-A0A1M7U3G2-F1
#
_entry.id   AF-A0A1M7U3G2-F1
#
_cell.length_a   1.000
_cell.length_b   1.000
_cell.length_c   1.000
_cell.angle_alpha   90.00
_cell.angle_beta   90.00
_cell.angle_gamma   90.00
#
_symmetry.space_group_name_H-M   'P 1'
#
loop_
_entity.id
_entity.type
_entity.pdbx_description
1 polymer ?
#
loop_
_entity_poly.entity_id
_entity_poly.type
_entity_poly.pdbx_seq_one_letter_code
_entity_poly.pdbx_strand_id
1 'polypeptide(L)'
;MTRKKLQPPADPYRLMRFVFRHALNGVMAGWAFLLALLWLDVGGLGARVHGAADGWIVVLMLAGAFGVTFSMVGIVWGVLVMLPDEPD
;
A
#
# COMPACT_ATOMS: atom_id res chain seq x y z
N MET A 1 28.80 6.69 -38.08
CA MET A 1 29.05 5.65 -37.05
C MET A 1 28.60 6.20 -35.70
N THR A 2 27.34 5.96 -35.32
CA THR A 2 26.78 6.44 -34.06
C THR A 2 27.05 5.39 -33.00
N ARG A 3 27.96 5.67 -32.04
CA ARG A 3 28.19 4.76 -30.91
C ARG A 3 26.90 4.66 -30.10
N LYS A 4 26.22 3.52 -30.21
CA LYS A 4 25.09 3.16 -29.35
C LYS A 4 25.64 3.13 -27.93
N LYS A 5 25.31 4.12 -27.11
CA LYS A 5 25.70 4.15 -25.69
C LYS A 5 25.13 2.88 -25.07
N LEU A 6 26.00 2.02 -24.53
CA LEU A 6 25.60 0.82 -23.82
C LEU A 6 24.85 1.29 -22.57
N GLN A 7 23.53 1.08 -22.56
CA GLN A 7 22.73 1.23 -21.35
C GLN A 7 23.33 0.28 -20.29
N PRO A 8 23.53 0.76 -19.05
CA PRO A 8 23.93 -0.13 -17.97
C PRO A 8 22.92 -1.28 -17.85
N PRO A 9 23.35 -2.47 -17.38
CA PRO A 9 22.45 -3.61 -17.24
C PRO A 9 21.23 -3.22 -16.41
N ALA A 10 20.04 -3.53 -16.91
CA ALA A 10 18.79 -3.29 -16.21
C ALA A 10 18.88 -3.92 -14.82
N ASP A 11 18.77 -3.10 -13.76
CA ASP A 11 18.79 -3.60 -12.38
C ASP A 11 17.56 -4.48 -12.18
N PRO A 12 17.72 -5.82 -12.01
CA PRO A 12 16.59 -6.73 -11.88
C PRO A 12 15.75 -6.43 -10.64
N TYR A 13 16.29 -5.71 -9.67
CA TYR A 13 15.62 -5.36 -8.42
C TYR A 13 14.90 -4.01 -8.50
N ARG A 14 15.06 -3.23 -9.58
CA ARG A 14 14.41 -1.90 -9.73
C ARG A 14 12.90 -2.02 -9.66
N LEU A 15 12.30 -2.90 -10.46
CA LEU A 15 10.86 -3.10 -10.49
C LEU A 15 10.35 -3.66 -9.15
N MET A 16 11.09 -4.59 -8.53
CA MET A 16 10.72 -5.17 -7.25
C MET A 16 10.71 -4.09 -6.14
N ARG A 17 11.73 -3.22 -6.09
CA ARG A 17 11.78 -2.08 -5.16
C ARG A 17 10.66 -1.09 -5.43
N PHE A 18 10.36 -0.81 -6.70
CA PHE A 18 9.27 0.06 -7.09
C PHE A 18 7.92 -0.47 -6.57
N VAL A 19 7.58 -1.73 -6.89
CA VAL A 19 6.33 -2.36 -6.45
C VAL A 19 6.26 -2.39 -4.94
N PHE A 20 7.34 -2.80 -4.26
CA PHE A 20 7.38 -2.90 -2.81
C PHE A 20 7.17 -1.54 -2.12
N ARG A 21 7.78 -0.47 -2.62
CA ARG A 21 7.61 0.90 -2.09
C ARG A 21 6.14 1.34 -2.17
N HIS A 22 5.51 1.12 -3.32
CA HIS A 22 4.12 1.55 -3.54
C HIS A 22 3.11 0.66 -2.81
N ALA A 23 3.39 -0.64 -2.70
CA ALA A 23 2.65 -1.56 -1.86
C ALA A 23 2.64 -1.09 -0.40
N LEU A 24 3.82 -0.78 0.14
CA LEU A 24 3.98 -0.31 1.51
C LEU A 24 3.26 1.03 1.75
N ASN A 25 3.38 1.98 0.81
CA ASN A 25 2.63 3.25 0.89
C ASN A 25 1.12 3.01 0.93
N GLY A 26 0.63 2.06 0.13
CA GLY A 26 -0.76 1.63 0.15
C GLY A 26 -1.17 1.05 1.50
N VAL A 27 -0.41 0.10 2.06
CA VAL A 27 -0.69 -0.47 3.40
C VAL A 27 -0.79 0.62 4.47
N MET A 28 0.17 1.55 4.48
CA MET A 28 0.20 2.64 5.45
C MET A 28 -1.02 3.56 5.31
N ALA A 29 -1.43 3.88 4.08
CA ALA A 29 -2.64 4.65 3.83
C ALA A 29 -3.91 3.90 4.29
N GLY A 30 -3.98 2.59 4.03
CA GLY A 30 -5.08 1.75 4.48
C GLY A 30 -5.20 1.67 6.01
N TRP A 31 -4.07 1.57 6.72
CA TRP A 31 -4.07 1.59 8.18
C TRP A 31 -4.40 2.96 8.75
N ALA A 32 -3.91 4.05 8.15
CA ALA A 32 -4.31 5.40 8.54
C ALA A 32 -5.83 5.58 8.37
N PHE A 33 -6.40 5.07 7.28
CA PHE A 33 -7.84 5.12 7.04
C PHE A 33 -8.62 4.24 8.03
N LEU A 34 -8.17 3.02 8.32
CA LEU A 34 -8.76 2.16 9.35
C LEU A 34 -8.75 2.83 10.73
N LEU A 35 -7.62 3.43 11.13
CA LEU A 35 -7.52 4.17 12.39
C LEU A 35 -8.51 5.33 12.44
N ALA A 36 -8.68 6.06 11.33
CA ALA A 36 -9.68 7.11 11.25
C ALA A 36 -11.11 6.56 11.41
N LEU A 37 -11.43 5.42 10.79
CA LEU A 37 -12.75 4.77 10.94
C LEU A 37 -13.04 4.33 12.38
N LEU A 38 -12.05 3.75 13.06
CA LEU A 38 -12.17 3.32 14.45
C LEU A 38 -12.26 4.51 15.40
N TRP A 39 -11.45 5.54 15.19
CA TRP A 39 -11.39 6.72 16.06
C TRP A 39 -12.65 7.60 15.93
N LEU A 40 -13.14 7.80 14.71
CA LEU A 40 -14.37 8.55 14.46
C LEU A 40 -15.63 7.71 14.71
N ASP A 41 -15.47 6.45 15.13
CA ASP A 41 -16.53 5.47 15.36
C ASP A 41 -17.55 5.40 14.20
N VAL A 42 -17.03 5.36 12.97
CA VAL A 42 -17.87 5.40 11.77
C VAL A 42 -18.81 4.21 11.74
N GLY A 43 -20.12 4.49 11.77
CA GLY A 43 -21.16 3.45 11.83
C GLY A 43 -21.16 2.64 13.13
N GLY A 44 -20.47 3.09 14.18
CA GLY A 44 -20.28 2.38 15.44
C GLY A 44 -19.19 1.28 15.39
N LEU A 45 -18.26 1.36 14.43
CA LEU A 45 -17.23 0.33 14.24
C LEU A 45 -16.27 0.25 15.44
N GLY A 46 -15.79 1.38 15.94
CA GLY A 46 -14.87 1.45 17.07
C GLY A 46 -15.52 0.89 18.34
N ALA A 47 -16.75 1.29 18.63
CA ALA A 47 -17.52 0.77 19.76
C ALA A 47 -17.71 -0.76 19.69
N ARG A 48 -17.99 -1.31 18.51
CA ARG A 48 -18.13 -2.77 18.30
C ARG A 48 -16.81 -3.50 18.50
N VAL A 49 -15.71 -2.95 18.00
CA VAL A 49 -14.37 -3.53 18.17
C VAL A 49 -13.96 -3.54 19.64
N HIS A 50 -14.20 -2.44 20.37
CA HIS A 50 -13.90 -2.36 21.81
C HIS A 50 -14.79 -3.23 22.68
N GLY A 51 -16.05 -3.46 22.28
CA GLY A 51 -16.99 -4.32 23.01
C GLY A 51 -16.82 -5.82 22.76
N ALA A 52 -16.00 -6.22 21.78
CA ALA A 52 -15.76 -7.63 21.48
C ALA A 52 -14.80 -8.26 22.50
N ALA A 53 -15.06 -9.52 22.89
CA ALA A 53 -14.21 -10.27 23.82
C ALA A 53 -12.74 -10.35 23.34
N ASP A 54 -12.55 -10.49 22.02
CA ASP A 54 -11.24 -10.56 21.36
C ASP A 54 -11.04 -9.38 20.39
N GLY A 55 -11.30 -8.15 20.85
CA GLY A 55 -11.22 -6.94 20.00
C GLY A 55 -9.90 -6.78 19.23
N TRP A 56 -8.78 -7.24 19.80
CA TRP A 56 -7.47 -7.19 19.13
C TRP A 56 -7.39 -8.10 17.90
N ILE A 57 -8.05 -9.26 17.90
CA ILE A 57 -8.11 -10.16 16.73
C ILE A 57 -8.88 -9.46 15.60
N VAL A 58 -9.99 -8.81 15.94
CA VAL A 58 -10.79 -8.05 14.98
C VAL A 58 -9.95 -6.94 14.36
N VAL A 59 -9.18 -6.19 15.16
CA VAL A 59 -8.25 -5.16 14.65
C VAL A 59 -7.22 -5.76 13.69
N LEU A 60 -6.62 -6.91 14.02
CA LEU A 60 -5.65 -7.57 13.13
C LEU A 60 -6.28 -8.03 11.81
N MET A 61 -7.50 -8.59 11.86
CA MET A 61 -8.23 -8.99 10.65
C MET A 61 -8.55 -7.78 9.77
N LEU A 62 -9.03 -6.69 10.37
CA LEU A 62 -9.30 -5.43 9.67
C LEU A 62 -8.01 -4.83 9.10
N ALA A 63 -6.93 -4.79 9.87
CA ALA A 63 -5.63 -4.29 9.43
C ALA A 63 -5.08 -5.11 8.26
N GLY A 64 -5.25 -6.44 8.27
CA GLY A 64 -4.89 -7.31 7.16
C GLY A 64 -5.71 -7.02 5.91
N ALA A 65 -7.04 -6.95 6.04
CA ALA A 65 -7.94 -6.65 4.92
C ALA A 65 -7.66 -5.27 4.29
N PHE A 66 -7.62 -4.21 5.11
CA PHE A 66 -7.32 -2.86 4.63
C PHE A 66 -5.90 -2.75 4.06
N GLY A 67 -4.93 -3.40 4.71
CA GLY A 67 -3.55 -3.44 4.23
C GLY A 67 -3.46 -4.03 2.82
N VAL A 68 -4.06 -5.19 2.59
CA VAL A 68 -4.06 -5.84 1.27
C VAL A 68 -4.79 -5.00 0.23
N THR A 69 -6.00 -4.52 0.53
CA THR A 69 -6.79 -3.73 -0.42
C THR A 69 -6.08 -2.44 -0.83
N PHE A 70 -5.58 -1.66 0.14
CA PHE A 70 -4.90 -0.41 -0.18
C PHE A 70 -3.50 -0.62 -0.75
N SER A 71 -2.81 -1.73 -0.43
CA SER A 71 -1.56 -2.11 -1.11
C SER A 71 -1.76 -2.25 -2.61
N MET A 72 -2.87 -2.87 -3.05
CA MET A 72 -3.18 -3.00 -4.47
C MET A 72 -3.42 -1.63 -5.11
N VAL A 73 -4.17 -0.74 -4.44
CA VAL A 73 -4.38 0.64 -4.90
C VAL A 73 -3.05 1.38 -5.05
N GLY A 74 -2.16 1.27 -4.06
CA GLY A 74 -0.84 1.89 -4.10
C GLY A 74 0.00 1.41 -5.27
N ILE A 75 0.06 0.10 -5.51
CA ILE A 75 0.78 -0.49 -6.66
C ILE A 75 0.17 0.00 -7.98
N VAL A 76 -1.15 -0.09 -8.15
CA VAL A 76 -1.84 0.33 -9.38
C VAL A 76 -1.60 1.82 -9.65
N TRP A 77 -1.68 2.66 -8.62
CA TRP A 77 -1.36 4.07 -8.74
C TRP A 77 0.09 4.30 -9.16
N GLY A 78 1.04 3.61 -8.52
CA GLY A 78 2.45 3.68 -8.90
C GLY A 78 2.63 3.32 -10.38
N VAL A 79 2.10 2.19 -10.82
CA VAL A 79 2.27 1.70 -12.20
C VAL A 79 1.59 2.60 -13.23
N LEU A 80 0.34 3.02 -12.99
CA LEU A 80 -0.43 3.77 -13.99
C LEU A 80 -0.10 5.26 -14.02
N VAL A 81 0.36 5.82 -12.90
CA VAL A 81 0.56 7.27 -12.76
C VAL A 81 2.02 7.65 -12.66
N MET A 82 2.82 6.94 -11.85
CA MET A 82 4.19 7.36 -11.53
C MET A 82 5.25 6.74 -12.43
N LEU A 83 5.07 5.48 -12.85
CA LEU A 83 6.04 4.78 -13.68
C LEU A 83 6.29 5.45 -15.05
N PRO A 84 5.30 6.07 -15.73
CA PRO A 84 5.54 6.77 -17.00
C PRO A 84 6.51 7.96 -16.89
N ASP A 85 6.64 8.56 -15.72
CA ASP A 85 7.48 9.75 -15.47
C ASP A 85 8.88 9.40 -14.93
N GLU A 86 9.17 8.12 -14.67
CA GLU A 86 10.43 7.68 -14.08
C GLU A 86 11.49 7.48 -15.18
N PRO A 87 12.60 8.25 -15.21
CA PRO A 87 13.59 8.16 -16.28
C PRO A 87 14.30 6.79 -16.30
N ASP A 88 14.57 6.26 -17.49
CA ASP A 88 15.26 4.97 -17.72
C ASP A 88 16.62 4.87 -17.01
#